data_AF-A0A285KSI1-F1
#
_entry.id   AF-A0A285KSI1-F1
#
_cell.length_a   1.000
_cell.length_b   1.000
_cell.length_c   1.000
_cell.angle_alpha   90.00
_cell.angle_beta   90.00
_cell.angle_gamma   90.00
#
_symmetry.space_group_name_H-M   'P 1'
#
loop_
_entity.id
_entity.type
_entity.pdbx_description
1 polymer ?
#
loop_
_entity_poly.entity_id
_entity_poly.type
_entity_poly.pdbx_seq_one_letter_code
_entity_poly.pdbx_strand_id
1 'polypeptide(L)' 'AEGVETRDQADRLRELGYRAAQGFLFARPMPAADFGEVVERDWPSRTRVLRTV' A
#
# COMPACT_ATOMS: atom_id res chain seq x y z
N ALA A 1 6.82 -8.05 4.91
CA ALA A 1 7.04 -9.26 4.10
C ALA A 1 6.96 -8.88 2.64
N GLU A 2 7.81 -9.45 1.79
CA GLU A 2 7.84 -9.17 0.35
C GLU A 2 7.38 -10.40 -0.43
N GLY A 3 6.98 -10.21 -1.70
CA GLY A 3 6.53 -11.29 -2.57
C GLY A 3 5.12 -11.83 -2.27
N VAL A 4 4.22 -11.01 -1.73
CA VAL A 4 2.82 -11.40 -1.47
C VAL A 4 1.98 -11.31 -2.74
N GLU A 5 1.47 -12.44 -3.21
CA GLU A 5 0.75 -12.57 -4.47
C GLU A 5 -0.72 -12.96 -4.28
N THR A 6 -1.07 -13.59 -3.14
CA THR A 6 -2.44 -14.06 -2.87
C THR A 6 -3.00 -13.53 -1.55
N ARG A 7 -4.34 -13.47 -1.46
CA ARG A 7 -5.06 -13.05 -0.23
C ARG A 7 -4.70 -13.93 0.96
N ASP A 8 -4.70 -15.26 0.77
CA ASP A 8 -4.35 -16.21 1.82
C ASP A 8 -2.95 -15.98 2.39
N GLN A 9 -1.96 -15.62 1.55
CA GLN A 9 -0.62 -15.25 2.01
C GLN A 9 -0.66 -13.98 2.88
N ALA A 10 -1.40 -12.96 2.45
CA ALA A 10 -1.54 -11.70 3.19
C ALA A 10 -2.23 -11.90 4.54
N ASP A 11 -3.31 -12.69 4.56
CA ASP A 11 -4.07 -13.00 5.77
C ASP A 11 -3.18 -13.75 6.78
N ARG A 12 -2.41 -14.74 6.30
CA ARG A 12 -1.48 -15.47 7.17
C ARG A 12 -0.38 -14.57 7.74
N LEU A 13 0.18 -13.67 6.93
CA LEU A 13 1.19 -12.71 7.39
C LEU A 13 0.62 -11.75 8.44
N ARG A 14 -0.63 -11.32 8.28
CA ARG A 14 -1.34 -10.47 9.24
C ARG A 14 -1.53 -11.18 10.59
N GLU A 15 -1.97 -12.44 10.57
CA GLU A 15 -2.11 -13.27 11.78
C GLU A 15 -0.78 -13.46 12.52
N LEU A 16 0.33 -13.58 11.78
CA LEU A 16 1.68 -13.68 12.33
C LEU A 16 2.24 -12.34 12.86
N GLY A 17 1.48 -11.24 12.76
CA GLY A 17 1.85 -9.93 13.32
C GLY A 17 2.70 -9.06 12.40
N TYR A 18 2.81 -9.37 11.11
CA TYR A 18 3.48 -8.48 10.16
C TYR A 18 2.67 -7.19 9.98
N ARG A 19 3.37 -6.04 10.08
CA ARG A 19 2.77 -4.71 9.99
C ARG A 19 2.75 -4.13 8.57
N ALA A 20 3.57 -4.68 7.68
CA ALA A 20 3.68 -4.24 6.29
C ALA A 20 3.98 -5.42 5.38
N ALA A 21 3.39 -5.38 4.19
CA ALA A 21 3.61 -6.36 3.14
C ALA A 21 3.70 -5.68 1.76
N GLN A 22 4.45 -6.28 0.85
CA GLN A 22 4.60 -5.83 -0.53
C GLN A 22 4.57 -7.05 -1.46
N GLY A 23 4.00 -6.86 -2.65
CA GLY A 23 3.90 -7.90 -3.67
C GLY A 23 2.75 -7.62 -4.65
N PHE A 24 2.61 -8.47 -5.65
CA PHE A 24 1.68 -8.27 -6.76
C PHE A 24 0.21 -8.29 -6.35
N LEU A 25 -0.11 -8.83 -5.16
CA LEU A 25 -1.44 -8.70 -4.58
C LEU A 25 -1.83 -7.23 -4.36
N PHE A 26 -0.87 -6.38 -3.98
CA PHE A 26 -1.12 -4.98 -3.64
C PHE A 26 -0.93 -4.07 -4.84
N ALA A 27 0.22 -4.18 -5.51
CA ALA A 27 0.52 -3.43 -6.72
C ALA A 27 1.63 -4.12 -7.52
N ARG A 28 1.53 -4.06 -8.86
CA ARG A 28 2.65 -4.41 -9.75
C ARG A 28 3.71 -3.30 -9.68
N PRO A 29 5.02 -3.61 -9.85
CA PRO A 29 6.02 -2.59 -10.12
C PRO A 29 5.60 -1.75 -11.33
N MET A 30 5.80 -0.44 -11.25
CA MET A 30 5.36 0.52 -12.25
C MET A 30 6.42 1.62 -12.44
N PRO A 31 6.44 2.31 -13.59
CA PRO A 31 7.20 3.54 -13.78
C PRO A 31 6.86 4.59 -12.72
N ALA A 32 7.82 5.47 -12.42
CA ALA A 32 7.62 6.54 -11.44
C ALA A 32 6.49 7.52 -11.83
N ALA A 33 6.26 7.73 -13.13
CA ALA A 33 5.18 8.58 -13.63
C ALA A 33 3.80 8.05 -13.24
N ASP A 34 3.64 6.73 -13.16
CA ASP A 34 2.35 6.06 -12.91
C ASP A 34 2.09 5.92 -11.40
N PHE A 35 3.13 6.01 -10.57
CA PHE A 35 3.03 5.83 -9.12
C PHE A 35 2.13 6.88 -8.46
N GLY A 36 2.20 8.13 -8.93
CA GLY A 36 1.38 9.22 -8.39
C GLY A 36 -0.11 8.93 -8.50
N GLU A 37 -0.56 8.46 -9.67
CA GLU A 37 -1.97 8.12 -9.93
C GLU A 37 -2.46 6.99 -9.02
N VAL A 38 -1.64 5.96 -8.81
CA VAL A 38 -1.98 4.83 -7.93
C VAL A 38 -2.10 5.28 -6.48
N VAL A 39 -1.16 6.11 -6.00
CA VAL A 39 -1.21 6.63 -4.62
C VAL A 39 -2.42 7.52 -4.42
N GLU A 40 -2.72 8.44 -5.34
CA GLU A 40 -3.88 9.32 -5.22
C GLU A 40 -5.22 8.55 -5.20
N ARG A 41 -5.31 7.50 -6.01
CA ARG A 41 -6.50 6.62 -6.07
C ARG A 41 -6.69 5.82 -4.77
N ASP A 42 -5.63 5.16 -4.31
CA ASP A 42 -5.73 4.16 -3.24
C ASP A 42 -5.50 4.75 -1.85
N TRP A 43 -4.90 5.94 -1.77
CA TRP A 43 -4.68 6.71 -0.56
C TRP A 43 -5.40 8.07 -0.65
N PRO A 44 -6.74 8.11 -0.46
CA PRO A 44 -7.46 9.36 -0.50
C PRO A 44 -6.93 10.30 0.59
N SER A 45 -6.50 11.48 0.15
CA SER A 45 -5.86 12.52 0.96
C SER A 45 -6.61 12.74 2.27
N ARG A 46 -6.02 12.29 3.39
CA ARG A 46 -6.39 12.75 4.73
C ARG A 46 -5.90 14.18 4.88
N THR A 47 -6.59 15.12 4.24
CA THR A 47 -6.38 16.55 4.44
C THR A 47 -6.74 16.89 5.88
N ARG A 48 -5.79 16.75 6.80
CA ARG A 48 -5.79 17.52 8.04
C ARG A 48 -4.98 18.77 7.75
N VAL A 49 -5.69 19.82 7.34
CA VAL A 49 -5.17 21.19 7.37
C VAL A 49 -4.64 21.48 8.78
N LEU A 50 -3.33 21.46 8.97
CA LEU A 50 -2.69 22.18 10.06
C LEU A 50 -2.27 23.53 9.50
N ARG A 51 -3.26 24.43 9.42
CA ARG A 51 -3.01 25.87 9.34
C ARG A 51 -2.46 26.26 10.71
N THR A 52 -1.15 26.36 10.85
CA THR A 52 -0.51 27.01 12.00
C THR A 52 0.15 28.28 11.48
N VAL A 53 -0.27 29.37 12.10
CA VAL A 53 0.07 30.80 11.99
C VAL A 53 1.27 31.19 11.15
#